data_AF-A0A3M9N1K8-F1
#
_entry.id   AF-A0A3M9N1K8-F1
#
_cell.length_a   1.000
_cell.length_b   1.000
_cell.length_c   1.000
_cell.angle_alpha   90.00
_cell.angle_beta   90.00
_cell.angle_gamma   90.00
#
_symmetry.space_group_name_H-M   'P 1'
#
loop_
_entity.id
_entity.type
_entity.pdbx_description
1 polymer ?
#
loop_
_entity_poly.entity_id
_entity_poly.type
_entity_poly.pdbx_seq_one_letter_code
_entity_poly.pdbx_strand_id
1 'polypeptide(L)'
;MNASWSDAWRLLRIPFSLFLMPIFWFALSAEPDVSLWRGLAVFLILHLLVYPASNGYNSYYDRDEGSIGGLKHPPKVTELLYWLVLVFDVLSVVLAAFLSWLFGAMVLLYLLVSKAYSYEGIRLKKYPILSTLVVVIFQGAFTFAMVQVGIGVSEETILSKNNLLLALVSSLFLCGSYPLTQVYQHEEDARRGDETLSLKLGLWGTFLFAATSLLIATGLLFYTYWQRGESWHSLFFLMGTGPVLMVFSQWLWKVKQDTAAANYENTMRMNKVSSLCMSFSFILILLWQLWKG
;
A
#
# COMPACT_ATOMS: atom_id res chain seq x y z
N MET A 1 -4.14 -26.51 17.97
CA MET A 1 -3.87 -25.08 18.24
C MET A 1 -5.20 -24.42 18.58
N ASN A 2 -5.35 -23.80 19.74
CA ASN A 2 -6.60 -23.19 20.20
C ASN A 2 -7.11 -22.19 19.13
N ALA A 3 -8.40 -22.23 18.80
CA ALA A 3 -9.01 -21.44 17.72
C ALA A 3 -8.63 -19.94 17.78
N SER A 4 -8.47 -19.37 18.99
CA SER A 4 -8.08 -17.97 19.18
C SER A 4 -6.74 -17.58 18.55
N TRP A 5 -5.74 -18.47 18.55
CA TRP A 5 -4.43 -18.19 17.96
C TRP A 5 -4.49 -18.20 16.45
N SER A 6 -5.13 -19.23 15.86
CA SER A 6 -5.25 -19.30 14.40
C SER A 6 -6.02 -18.11 13.84
N ASP A 7 -7.04 -17.66 14.56
CA ASP A 7 -7.85 -16.51 14.16
C ASP A 7 -7.07 -15.20 14.25
N ALA A 8 -6.31 -14.98 15.34
CA ALA A 8 -5.44 -13.82 15.48
C ALA A 8 -4.40 -13.74 14.33
N TRP A 9 -3.75 -14.86 14.00
CA TRP A 9 -2.79 -14.91 12.88
C TRP A 9 -3.42 -14.63 11.52
N ARG A 10 -4.68 -15.05 11.30
CA ARG A 10 -5.42 -14.71 10.08
C ARG A 10 -5.70 -13.21 10.00
N LEU A 11 -6.12 -12.59 11.10
CA LEU A 11 -6.46 -11.17 11.17
C LEU A 11 -5.26 -10.23 11.00
N LEU A 12 -4.03 -10.71 11.24
CA LEU A 12 -2.82 -9.99 10.83
C LEU A 12 -2.70 -9.85 9.30
N ARG A 13 -3.37 -10.70 8.52
CA ARG A 13 -3.41 -10.64 7.05
C ARG A 13 -2.01 -10.58 6.42
N ILE A 14 -1.08 -11.41 6.91
CA ILE A 14 0.30 -11.45 6.38
C ILE A 14 0.33 -11.65 4.86
N PRO A 15 -0.44 -12.57 4.25
CA PRO A 15 -0.45 -12.69 2.79
C PRO A 15 -0.91 -11.43 2.05
N PHE A 16 -1.76 -10.60 2.67
CA PHE A 16 -2.22 -9.35 2.09
C PHE A 16 -1.10 -8.30 2.04
N SER A 17 -0.09 -8.37 2.92
CA SER A 17 1.05 -7.46 2.89
C SER A 17 1.84 -7.58 1.58
N LEU A 18 1.78 -8.74 0.91
CA LEU A 18 2.38 -8.93 -0.42
C LEU A 18 1.76 -8.01 -1.48
N PHE A 19 0.53 -7.53 -1.30
CA PHE A 19 -0.07 -6.55 -2.20
C PHE A 19 0.53 -5.13 -2.06
N LEU A 20 1.36 -4.92 -1.05
CA LEU A 20 2.08 -3.67 -0.78
C LEU A 20 3.54 -3.70 -1.28
N MET A 21 4.00 -4.82 -1.85
CA MET A 21 5.34 -4.94 -2.42
C MET A 21 5.70 -3.92 -3.52
N PRO A 22 4.76 -3.45 -4.39
CA PRO A 22 5.12 -2.54 -5.47
C PRO A 22 5.88 -1.30 -5.02
N ILE A 23 5.51 -0.70 -3.89
CA ILE A 23 6.18 0.53 -3.42
C ILE A 23 7.60 0.26 -2.92
N PHE A 24 7.83 -0.91 -2.31
CA PHE A 24 9.17 -1.34 -1.92
C PHE A 24 10.05 -1.52 -3.16
N TRP A 25 9.57 -2.26 -4.17
CA TRP A 25 10.33 -2.43 -5.41
C TRP A 25 10.53 -1.12 -6.16
N PHE A 26 9.55 -0.22 -6.12
CA PHE A 26 9.68 1.11 -6.73
C PHE A 26 10.81 1.90 -6.07
N ALA A 27 10.84 1.96 -4.74
CA ALA A 27 11.90 2.63 -3.98
C ALA A 27 13.29 2.04 -4.24
N LEU A 28 13.42 0.70 -4.30
CA LEU A 28 14.68 0.05 -4.67
C LEU A 28 15.08 0.34 -6.12
N SER A 29 14.13 0.33 -7.05
CA SER A 29 14.40 0.61 -8.47
C SER A 29 14.79 2.05 -8.74
N ALA A 30 14.56 2.97 -7.80
CA ALA A 30 14.96 4.37 -7.96
C ALA A 30 16.47 4.57 -7.72
N GLU A 31 17.09 3.73 -6.89
CA GLU A 31 18.50 3.80 -6.51
C GLU A 31 19.07 2.37 -6.38
N PRO A 32 19.78 1.84 -7.40
CA PRO A 32 20.15 0.43 -7.49
C PRO A 32 21.41 0.07 -6.67
N ASP A 33 22.22 1.05 -6.25
CA ASP A 33 23.44 0.84 -5.46
C ASP A 33 23.10 0.58 -3.99
N VAL A 34 22.45 -0.55 -3.74
CA VAL A 34 21.88 -0.89 -2.45
C VAL A 34 22.38 -2.25 -1.98
N SER A 35 22.74 -2.31 -0.70
CA SER A 35 23.12 -3.55 -0.05
C SER A 35 21.94 -4.53 0.00
N LEU A 36 22.09 -5.70 -0.65
CA LEU A 36 21.07 -6.75 -0.70
C LEU A 36 20.54 -7.14 0.69
N TRP A 37 21.42 -7.22 1.69
CA TRP A 37 21.01 -7.58 3.05
C TRP A 37 20.11 -6.52 3.67
N ARG A 38 20.38 -5.23 3.43
CA ARG A 38 19.54 -4.12 3.93
C ARG A 38 18.19 -4.14 3.24
N GLY A 39 18.18 -4.35 1.92
CA GLY A 39 16.94 -4.53 1.15
C GLY A 39 16.07 -5.65 1.73
N LEU A 40 16.66 -6.82 1.99
CA LEU A 40 15.95 -7.95 2.61
C LEU A 40 15.47 -7.63 4.02
N ALA A 41 16.28 -6.99 4.86
CA ALA A 41 15.89 -6.62 6.22
C ALA A 41 14.70 -5.65 6.22
N VAL A 42 14.75 -4.59 5.41
CA VAL A 42 13.65 -3.63 5.24
C VAL A 42 12.40 -4.33 4.72
N PHE A 43 12.53 -5.22 3.73
CA PHE A 43 11.41 -5.98 3.20
C PHE A 43 10.72 -6.80 4.29
N LEU A 44 11.50 -7.56 5.08
CA LEU A 44 10.97 -8.42 6.15
C LEU A 44 10.33 -7.60 7.26
N ILE A 45 10.96 -6.49 7.69
CA ILE A 45 10.41 -5.59 8.70
C ILE A 45 9.05 -5.06 8.24
N LEU A 46 8.95 -4.54 7.01
CA LEU A 46 7.70 -3.96 6.54
C LEU A 46 6.61 -5.02 6.30
N HIS A 47 6.93 -6.10 5.58
CA HIS A 47 5.93 -7.05 5.09
C HIS A 47 5.54 -8.12 6.10
N LEU A 48 6.42 -8.45 7.05
CA LEU A 48 6.13 -9.46 8.07
C LEU A 48 5.76 -8.87 9.42
N LEU A 49 6.14 -7.61 9.71
CA LEU A 49 5.86 -6.98 11.00
C LEU A 49 4.96 -5.75 10.88
N VAL A 50 5.41 -4.69 10.20
CA VAL A 50 4.70 -3.39 10.17
C VAL A 50 3.31 -3.50 9.55
N TYR A 51 3.20 -3.97 8.30
CA TYR A 51 1.91 -4.07 7.62
C TYR A 51 0.97 -5.07 8.31
N PRO A 52 1.44 -6.26 8.75
CA PRO A 52 0.60 -7.15 9.53
C PRO A 52 0.11 -6.56 10.86
N ALA A 53 0.94 -5.81 11.58
CA ALA A 53 0.54 -5.12 12.81
C ALA A 53 -0.51 -4.04 12.57
N SER A 54 -0.36 -3.25 11.50
CA SER A 54 -1.37 -2.28 11.05
C SER A 54 -2.69 -2.96 10.68
N ASN A 55 -2.65 -4.05 9.93
CA ASN A 55 -3.82 -4.82 9.51
C ASN A 55 -4.55 -5.47 10.71
N GLY A 56 -3.79 -6.06 11.64
CA GLY A 56 -4.34 -6.67 12.84
C GLY A 56 -4.96 -5.63 13.78
N TYR A 57 -4.32 -4.47 13.95
CA TYR A 57 -4.89 -3.38 14.74
C TYR A 57 -6.19 -2.86 14.15
N ASN A 58 -6.21 -2.67 12.82
CA ASN A 58 -7.40 -2.28 12.10
C ASN A 58 -8.54 -3.29 12.32
N SER A 59 -8.27 -4.59 12.15
CA SER A 59 -9.27 -5.63 12.43
C SER A 59 -9.74 -5.65 13.89
N TYR A 60 -8.85 -5.39 14.85
CA TYR A 60 -9.20 -5.38 16.28
C TYR A 60 -10.25 -4.33 16.64
N TYR A 61 -10.12 -3.12 16.07
CA TYR A 61 -11.04 -2.00 16.30
C TYR A 61 -12.29 -2.04 15.42
N ASP A 62 -12.15 -2.48 14.17
CA ASP A 62 -13.26 -2.45 13.22
C ASP A 62 -14.24 -3.61 13.44
N ARG A 63 -13.75 -4.76 13.92
CA ARG A 63 -14.54 -5.96 14.26
C ARG A 63 -15.51 -6.36 13.13
N ASP A 64 -15.01 -6.27 11.91
CA ASP A 64 -15.79 -6.48 10.69
C ASP A 64 -16.39 -7.89 10.64
N GLU A 65 -17.67 -7.96 10.26
CA GLU A 65 -18.37 -9.22 9.99
C GLU A 65 -18.39 -9.54 8.49
N GLY A 66 -18.35 -8.49 7.65
CA GLY A 66 -18.24 -8.59 6.21
C GLY A 66 -16.80 -8.86 5.75
N SER A 67 -16.62 -9.01 4.44
CA SER A 67 -15.30 -9.22 3.86
C SER A 67 -14.38 -8.01 4.09
N ILE A 68 -13.10 -8.28 4.32
CA ILE A 68 -12.04 -7.28 4.43
C ILE A 68 -10.89 -7.64 3.52
N GLY A 69 -9.97 -6.72 3.25
CA GLY A 69 -8.82 -6.96 2.36
C GLY A 69 -8.10 -8.28 2.70
N GLY A 70 -8.08 -9.22 1.74
CA GLY A 70 -7.44 -10.53 1.90
C GLY A 70 -8.24 -11.60 2.65
N LEU A 71 -9.35 -11.26 3.32
CA LEU A 71 -10.21 -12.22 4.02
C LEU A 71 -11.68 -12.02 3.65
N LYS A 72 -12.25 -12.98 2.91
CA LYS A 72 -13.68 -12.95 2.55
C LYS A 72 -14.60 -13.14 3.76
N HIS A 73 -14.16 -13.94 4.73
CA HIS A 73 -14.88 -14.21 5.98
C HIS A 73 -13.89 -14.05 7.13
N PRO A 74 -13.72 -12.84 7.69
CA PRO A 74 -12.80 -12.63 8.80
C PRO A 74 -13.29 -13.40 10.04
N PRO A 75 -12.39 -14.04 10.81
CA PRO A 75 -12.77 -14.64 12.08
C PRO A 75 -13.04 -13.57 13.14
N LYS A 76 -13.67 -13.96 14.25
CA LYS A 76 -13.95 -13.03 15.35
C LYS A 76 -12.66 -12.58 16.04
N VAL A 77 -12.62 -11.30 16.37
CA VAL A 77 -11.51 -10.68 17.09
C VAL A 77 -11.45 -11.22 18.53
N THR A 78 -10.23 -11.42 19.03
CA THR A 78 -9.95 -11.72 20.45
C THR A 78 -8.89 -10.77 20.97
N GLU A 79 -8.79 -10.60 22.30
CA GLU A 79 -7.76 -9.76 22.94
C GLU A 79 -6.32 -10.20 22.59
N LEU A 80 -6.14 -11.48 22.26
CA LEU A 80 -4.86 -12.02 21.82
C LEU A 80 -4.31 -11.28 20.59
N LEU A 81 -5.17 -10.86 19.66
CA LEU A 81 -4.76 -10.08 18.48
C LEU A 81 -4.09 -8.77 18.88
N TYR A 82 -4.62 -8.09 19.90
CA TYR A 82 -4.07 -6.82 20.36
C TYR A 82 -2.64 -7.00 20.90
N TRP A 83 -2.41 -8.01 21.73
CA TRP A 83 -1.07 -8.32 22.25
C TRP A 83 -0.10 -8.72 21.15
N LEU A 84 -0.56 -9.51 20.17
CA LEU A 84 0.26 -9.91 19.03
C LEU A 84 0.67 -8.70 18.18
N VAL A 85 -0.26 -7.77 17.94
CA VAL A 85 0.00 -6.49 17.27
C VAL A 85 1.06 -5.68 18.04
N LEU A 86 0.94 -5.56 19.36
CA LEU A 86 1.91 -4.80 20.17
C LEU A 86 3.31 -5.42 20.10
N VAL A 87 3.41 -6.75 20.13
CA VAL A 87 4.70 -7.45 19.95
C VAL A 87 5.30 -7.12 18.58
N PHE A 88 4.50 -7.14 17.52
CA PHE A 88 4.96 -6.82 16.16
C PHE A 88 5.39 -5.35 16.04
N ASP A 89 4.64 -4.42 16.64
CA ASP A 89 4.98 -3.00 16.68
C ASP A 89 6.36 -2.80 17.33
N VAL A 90 6.55 -3.31 18.55
CA VAL A 90 7.83 -3.20 19.28
C VAL A 90 8.97 -3.84 18.50
N LEU A 91 8.76 -5.07 18.00
CA LEU A 91 9.79 -5.79 17.27
C LEU A 91 10.20 -5.05 15.99
N SER A 92 9.22 -4.52 15.24
CA SER A 92 9.50 -3.79 14.00
C SER A 92 10.32 -2.52 14.23
N VAL A 93 9.99 -1.74 15.28
CA VAL A 93 10.72 -0.50 15.62
C VAL A 93 12.13 -0.81 16.11
N VAL A 94 12.29 -1.82 16.97
CA VAL A 94 13.61 -2.23 17.48
C VAL A 94 14.50 -2.74 16.34
N LEU A 95 13.98 -3.63 15.48
CA LEU A 95 14.73 -4.13 14.32
C LEU A 95 15.07 -3.03 13.32
N ALA A 96 14.15 -2.08 13.10
CA ALA A 96 14.40 -0.93 12.24
C ALA A 96 15.49 -0.01 12.82
N ALA A 97 15.50 0.23 14.13
CA ALA A 97 16.51 1.05 14.80
C ALA A 97 17.93 0.45 14.69
N PHE A 98 18.07 -0.87 14.58
CA PHE A 98 19.36 -1.53 14.30
C PHE A 98 19.89 -1.26 12.88
N LEU A 99 19.02 -0.93 11.91
CA LEU A 99 19.46 -0.47 10.58
C LEU A 99 19.86 1.01 10.61
N SER A 100 19.03 1.84 11.24
CA SER A 100 19.23 3.28 11.41
C SER A 100 18.20 3.82 12.41
N TRP A 101 18.62 4.72 13.30
CA TRP A 101 17.71 5.43 14.20
C TRP A 101 16.62 6.20 13.45
N LEU A 102 16.95 6.79 12.30
CA LEU A 102 15.97 7.51 11.48
C LEU A 102 14.94 6.54 10.88
N PHE A 103 15.38 5.38 10.39
CA PHE A 103 14.46 4.35 9.89
C PHE A 103 13.53 3.84 11.00
N GLY A 104 14.06 3.57 12.19
CA GLY A 104 13.26 3.21 13.36
C GLY A 104 12.23 4.27 13.75
N ALA A 105 12.62 5.55 13.73
CA ALA A 105 11.71 6.67 14.01
C ALA A 105 10.61 6.80 12.95
N MET A 106 10.93 6.58 11.66
CA MET A 106 9.94 6.60 10.59
C MET A 106 8.95 5.44 10.70
N VAL A 107 9.42 4.23 11.02
CA VAL A 107 8.55 3.06 11.29
C VAL A 107 7.63 3.34 12.47
N LEU A 108 8.16 3.90 13.57
CA LEU A 108 7.34 4.27 14.73
C LEU A 108 6.26 5.29 14.34
N LEU A 109 6.61 6.34 13.61
CA LEU A 109 5.64 7.35 13.16
C LEU A 109 4.57 6.74 12.26
N TYR A 110 4.95 5.89 11.30
CA TYR A 110 4.02 5.17 10.45
C TYR A 110 3.03 4.35 11.27
N LEU A 111 3.53 3.59 12.25
CA LEU A 111 2.68 2.77 13.14
C LEU A 111 1.72 3.64 13.94
N LEU A 112 2.19 4.73 14.55
CA LEU A 112 1.35 5.65 15.32
C LEU A 112 0.22 6.25 14.48
N VAL A 113 0.53 6.68 13.26
CA VAL A 113 -0.47 7.18 12.30
C VAL A 113 -1.45 6.07 11.91
N SER A 114 -0.95 4.87 11.65
CA SER A 114 -1.78 3.69 11.39
C SER A 114 -2.69 3.34 12.57
N LYS A 115 -2.27 3.56 13.82
CA LYS A 115 -3.13 3.35 14.99
C LYS A 115 -4.18 4.44 15.12
N ALA A 116 -3.80 5.71 14.95
CA ALA A 116 -4.72 6.85 14.95
C ALA A 116 -5.80 6.72 13.86
N TYR A 117 -5.49 6.02 12.76
CA TYR A 117 -6.42 5.71 11.70
C TYR A 117 -7.64 4.90 12.16
N SER A 118 -7.45 3.92 13.05
CA SER A 118 -8.51 2.99 13.48
C SER A 118 -8.95 3.17 14.94
N TYR A 119 -8.13 3.77 15.80
CA TYR A 119 -8.44 3.95 17.22
C TYR A 119 -9.71 4.78 17.43
N GLU A 120 -10.67 4.29 18.22
CA GLU A 120 -11.99 4.93 18.41
C GLU A 120 -11.90 6.39 18.90
N GLY A 121 -10.90 6.74 19.69
CA GLY A 121 -10.73 8.11 20.20
C GLY A 121 -10.30 9.14 19.14
N ILE A 122 -9.83 8.70 17.96
CA ILE A 122 -9.41 9.59 16.86
C ILE A 122 -10.15 9.23 15.56
N ARG A 123 -10.05 7.96 15.14
CA ARG A 123 -10.72 7.33 13.99
C ARG A 123 -10.66 8.17 12.71
N LEU A 124 -9.44 8.46 12.24
CA LEU A 124 -9.22 9.30 11.04
C LEU A 124 -10.01 8.82 9.82
N LYS A 125 -10.20 7.50 9.70
CA LYS A 125 -10.95 6.85 8.61
C LYS A 125 -12.39 7.31 8.43
N LYS A 126 -12.98 7.93 9.46
CA LYS A 126 -14.31 8.53 9.40
C LYS A 126 -14.39 9.72 8.45
N TYR A 127 -13.27 10.41 8.20
CA TYR A 127 -13.23 11.63 7.41
C TYR A 127 -12.73 11.34 5.98
N PRO A 128 -13.54 11.52 4.92
CA PRO A 128 -13.22 10.99 3.59
C PRO A 128 -11.94 11.58 3.00
N ILE A 129 -11.78 12.91 3.12
CA ILE A 129 -10.61 13.61 2.56
C ILE A 129 -9.38 13.39 3.44
N LEU A 130 -9.51 13.58 4.75
CA LEU A 130 -8.37 13.46 5.67
C LEU A 130 -7.83 12.03 5.72
N SER A 131 -8.70 11.02 5.77
CA SER A 131 -8.29 9.61 5.72
C SER A 131 -7.53 9.29 4.44
N THR A 132 -8.04 9.75 3.29
CA THR A 132 -7.37 9.57 2.00
C THR A 132 -6.01 10.24 2.00
N LEU A 133 -5.91 11.51 2.41
CA LEU A 133 -4.64 12.23 2.48
C LEU A 133 -3.62 11.52 3.37
N VAL A 134 -4.04 11.07 4.55
CA VAL A 134 -3.18 10.32 5.47
C VAL A 134 -2.69 9.03 4.81
N VAL A 135 -3.57 8.25 4.18
CA VAL A 135 -3.19 6.99 3.53
C VAL A 135 -2.25 7.25 2.35
N VAL A 136 -2.57 8.16 1.43
CA VAL A 136 -1.74 8.38 0.24
C VAL A 136 -0.37 8.97 0.57
N ILE A 137 -0.26 9.78 1.62
CA ILE A 137 1.02 10.33 2.07
C ILE A 137 1.82 9.24 2.80
N PHE A 138 1.23 8.60 3.82
CA PHE A 138 1.97 7.68 4.69
C PHE A 138 2.26 6.34 4.04
N GLN A 139 1.34 5.81 3.23
CA GLN A 139 1.59 4.59 2.47
C GLN A 139 2.26 4.86 1.12
N GLY A 140 2.27 6.10 0.63
CA GLY A 140 2.92 6.52 -0.60
C GLY A 140 4.29 7.15 -0.33
N ALA A 141 4.40 8.47 -0.50
CA ALA A 141 5.68 9.19 -0.47
C ALA A 141 6.51 8.90 0.79
N PHE A 142 5.86 8.84 1.95
CA PHE A 142 6.53 8.54 3.21
C PHE A 142 7.12 7.12 3.21
N THR A 143 6.35 6.10 2.82
CA THR A 143 6.86 4.72 2.72
C THR A 143 7.96 4.59 1.68
N PHE A 144 7.83 5.27 0.53
CA PHE A 144 8.88 5.29 -0.48
C PHE A 144 10.20 5.82 0.10
N ALA A 145 10.17 6.97 0.79
CA ALA A 145 11.34 7.54 1.47
C ALA A 145 11.81 6.65 2.63
N MET A 146 10.88 6.08 3.41
CA MET A 146 11.19 5.18 4.54
C MET A 146 11.97 3.95 4.08
N VAL A 147 11.60 3.37 2.94
CA VAL A 147 12.35 2.26 2.33
C VAL A 147 13.76 2.73 1.95
N GLN A 148 13.90 3.88 1.29
CA GLN A 148 15.21 4.43 0.91
C GLN A 148 16.12 4.72 2.11
N VAL A 149 15.58 5.30 3.19
CA VAL A 149 16.31 5.48 4.45
C VAL A 149 16.74 4.13 5.03
N GLY A 150 15.84 3.14 5.08
CA GLY A 150 16.13 1.82 5.63
C GLY A 150 17.21 1.07 4.85
N ILE A 151 17.24 1.24 3.53
CA ILE A 151 18.25 0.60 2.67
C ILE A 151 19.57 1.39 2.60
N GLY A 152 19.62 2.61 3.13
CA GLY A 152 20.83 3.41 3.29
C GLY A 152 21.13 4.41 2.18
N VAL A 153 20.13 4.83 1.41
CA VAL A 153 20.27 5.91 0.42
C VAL A 153 20.62 7.21 1.15
N SER A 154 21.50 8.02 0.54
CA SER A 154 21.92 9.30 1.13
C SER A 154 20.77 10.29 1.27
N GLU A 155 20.81 11.15 2.29
CA GLU A 155 19.80 12.20 2.49
C GLU A 155 19.72 13.15 1.28
N GLU A 156 20.85 13.50 0.67
CA GLU A 156 20.91 14.34 -0.52
C GLU A 156 20.15 13.71 -1.69
N THR A 157 20.36 12.41 -1.94
CA THR A 157 19.64 11.67 -2.99
C THR A 157 18.14 11.61 -2.69
N ILE A 158 17.76 11.33 -1.43
CA ILE A 158 16.35 11.26 -1.01
C ILE A 158 15.63 12.60 -1.22
N LEU A 159 16.29 13.71 -0.87
CA LEU A 159 15.76 15.07 -0.99
C LEU A 159 15.95 15.66 -2.39
N SER A 160 16.61 14.95 -3.31
CA SER A 160 16.77 15.41 -4.69
C SER A 160 15.41 15.58 -5.37
N LYS A 161 15.32 16.59 -6.24
CA LYS A 161 14.06 16.91 -6.96
C LYS A 161 13.47 15.69 -7.67
N ASN A 162 14.29 14.92 -8.38
CA ASN A 162 13.82 13.75 -9.13
C ASN A 162 13.30 12.65 -8.19
N ASN A 163 13.97 12.42 -7.06
CA ASN A 163 13.52 11.43 -6.09
C ASN A 163 12.21 11.85 -5.40
N LEU A 164 12.05 13.13 -5.05
CA LEU A 164 10.80 13.67 -4.51
C LEU A 164 9.64 13.55 -5.51
N LEU A 165 9.90 13.68 -6.82
CA LEU A 165 8.89 13.41 -7.85
C LEU A 165 8.49 11.93 -7.89
N LEU A 166 9.42 10.99 -7.74
CA LEU A 166 9.11 9.55 -7.61
C LEU A 166 8.30 9.26 -6.34
N ALA A 167 8.64 9.88 -5.21
CA ALA A 167 7.85 9.79 -3.98
C ALA A 167 6.42 10.32 -4.19
N LEU A 168 6.25 11.45 -4.89
CA LEU A 168 4.93 11.98 -5.26
C LEU A 168 4.15 11.02 -6.17
N VAL A 169 4.81 10.41 -7.17
CA VAL A 169 4.21 9.37 -8.03
C VAL A 169 3.65 8.22 -7.18
N SER A 170 4.38 7.75 -6.16
CA SER A 170 3.89 6.68 -5.28
C SER A 170 2.59 7.06 -4.56
N SER A 171 2.48 8.32 -4.10
CA SER A 171 1.26 8.85 -3.47
C SER A 171 0.12 8.97 -4.47
N LEU A 172 0.38 9.40 -5.71
CA LEU A 172 -0.64 9.52 -6.75
C LEU A 172 -1.15 8.15 -7.22
N PHE A 173 -0.29 7.13 -7.28
CA PHE A 173 -0.73 5.76 -7.53
C PHE A 173 -1.69 5.27 -6.44
N LEU A 174 -1.36 5.53 -5.16
CA LEU A 174 -2.28 5.21 -4.06
C LEU A 174 -3.53 6.08 -4.05
N CYS A 175 -3.45 7.33 -4.47
CA CYS A 175 -4.62 8.19 -4.61
C CYS A 175 -5.64 7.56 -5.55
N GLY A 176 -5.17 6.93 -6.64
CA GLY A 176 -6.05 6.20 -7.54
C GLY A 176 -6.50 4.83 -7.00
N SER A 177 -5.57 4.03 -6.46
CA SER A 177 -5.87 2.65 -6.09
C SER A 177 -6.58 2.49 -4.75
N TYR A 178 -6.31 3.36 -3.77
CA TYR A 178 -6.88 3.25 -2.43
C TYR A 178 -8.41 3.32 -2.40
N PRO A 179 -9.08 4.29 -3.07
CA PRO A 179 -10.54 4.33 -3.10
C PRO A 179 -11.16 3.10 -3.77
N LEU A 180 -10.48 2.47 -4.75
CA LEU A 180 -10.96 1.22 -5.35
C LEU A 180 -11.01 0.08 -4.34
N THR A 181 -10.19 0.11 -3.30
CA THR A 181 -10.23 -0.90 -2.23
C THR A 181 -11.45 -0.77 -1.32
N GLN A 182 -12.20 0.33 -1.42
CA GLN A 182 -13.37 0.61 -0.58
C GLN A 182 -14.69 0.25 -1.27
N VAL A 183 -14.72 0.07 -2.60
CA VAL A 183 -15.96 -0.04 -3.39
C VAL A 183 -16.88 -1.18 -2.95
N TYR A 184 -16.31 -2.28 -2.48
CA TYR A 184 -17.08 -3.45 -2.02
C TYR A 184 -17.52 -3.35 -0.54
N GLN A 185 -17.03 -2.35 0.19
CA GLN A 185 -17.31 -2.15 1.62
C GLN A 185 -18.31 -1.02 1.89
N HIS A 186 -18.89 -0.42 0.86
CA HIS A 186 -19.81 0.73 0.99
C HIS A 186 -20.91 0.51 2.03
N GLU A 187 -21.62 -0.62 1.99
CA GLU A 187 -22.69 -0.90 2.95
C GLU A 187 -22.17 -1.02 4.39
N GLU A 188 -21.04 -1.69 4.58
CA GLU A 188 -20.48 -1.94 5.91
C GLU A 188 -19.87 -0.66 6.51
N ASP A 189 -19.15 0.11 5.70
CA ASP A 189 -18.62 1.43 6.06
C ASP A 189 -19.76 2.38 6.49
N ALA A 190 -20.85 2.42 5.72
CA ALA A 190 -22.01 3.24 6.06
C ALA A 190 -22.69 2.81 7.36
N ARG A 191 -22.81 1.49 7.61
CA ARG A 191 -23.37 0.96 8.88
C ARG A 191 -22.52 1.34 10.10
N ARG A 192 -21.20 1.43 9.94
CA ARG A 192 -20.26 1.88 11.00
C ARG A 192 -20.23 3.40 11.18
N GLY A 193 -20.89 4.15 10.30
CA GLY A 193 -20.84 5.62 10.30
C GLY A 193 -19.51 6.19 9.79
N ASP A 194 -18.73 5.39 9.06
CA ASP A 194 -17.51 5.85 8.38
C ASP A 194 -17.92 6.46 7.02
N GLU A 195 -17.50 7.70 6.73
CA GLU A 195 -17.71 8.33 5.42
C GLU A 195 -16.41 8.23 4.62
N THR A 196 -16.27 7.17 3.81
CA THR A 196 -15.08 6.99 2.97
C THR A 196 -15.15 7.84 1.70
N LEU A 197 -14.00 8.12 1.06
CA LEU A 197 -13.97 8.86 -0.19
C LEU A 197 -14.76 8.14 -1.28
N SER A 198 -14.63 6.80 -1.36
CA SER A 198 -15.36 6.02 -2.34
C SER A 198 -16.88 6.07 -2.12
N LEU A 199 -17.34 6.04 -0.86
CA LEU A 199 -18.75 6.24 -0.53
C LEU A 199 -19.26 7.60 -1.02
N LYS A 200 -18.50 8.67 -0.77
CA LYS A 200 -18.86 10.04 -1.15
C LYS A 200 -18.90 10.24 -2.67
N LEU A 201 -17.98 9.64 -3.40
CA LEU A 201 -17.92 9.69 -4.86
C LEU A 201 -18.95 8.75 -5.53
N GLY A 202 -19.47 7.76 -4.77
CA GLY A 202 -20.16 6.60 -5.31
C GLY A 202 -19.24 5.72 -6.16
N LEU A 203 -19.77 4.58 -6.62
CA LEU A 203 -19.00 3.63 -7.44
C LEU A 203 -18.39 4.30 -8.68
N TRP A 204 -19.22 5.02 -9.44
CA TRP A 204 -18.80 5.67 -10.68
C TRP A 204 -17.73 6.74 -10.50
N GLY A 205 -17.96 7.65 -9.54
CA GLY A 205 -16.98 8.68 -9.23
C GLY A 205 -15.67 8.06 -8.74
N THR A 206 -15.72 6.95 -8.00
CA THR A 206 -14.53 6.23 -7.55
C THR A 206 -13.70 5.71 -8.72
N PHE A 207 -14.33 5.03 -9.69
CA PHE A 207 -13.59 4.51 -10.86
C PHE A 207 -13.03 5.63 -11.73
N LEU A 208 -13.78 6.71 -11.95
CA LEU A 208 -13.28 7.86 -12.72
C LEU A 208 -12.11 8.54 -12.00
N PHE A 209 -12.25 8.80 -10.70
CA PHE A 209 -11.20 9.37 -9.86
C PHE A 209 -9.94 8.51 -9.87
N ALA A 210 -10.11 7.18 -9.79
CA ALA A 210 -9.00 6.23 -9.89
C ALA A 210 -8.30 6.31 -11.24
N ALA A 211 -9.05 6.27 -12.34
CA ALA A 211 -8.50 6.34 -13.69
C ALA A 211 -7.71 7.65 -13.92
N THR A 212 -8.28 8.80 -13.52
CA THR A 212 -7.60 10.10 -13.64
C THR A 212 -6.34 10.15 -12.78
N SER A 213 -6.40 9.71 -11.53
CA SER A 213 -5.25 9.72 -10.61
C SER A 213 -4.12 8.82 -11.11
N LEU A 214 -4.43 7.61 -11.57
CA LEU A 214 -3.45 6.68 -12.14
C LEU A 214 -2.83 7.21 -13.43
N LEU A 215 -3.60 7.90 -14.28
CA LEU A 215 -3.10 8.53 -15.50
C LEU A 215 -2.13 9.67 -15.18
N ILE A 216 -2.49 10.55 -14.22
CA ILE A 216 -1.61 11.63 -13.76
C ILE A 216 -0.33 11.06 -13.14
N ALA A 217 -0.44 10.02 -12.30
CA ALA A 217 0.72 9.33 -11.71
C ALA A 217 1.65 8.77 -12.79
N THR A 218 1.09 8.10 -13.80
CA THR A 218 1.86 7.52 -14.92
C THR A 218 2.54 8.60 -15.77
N GLY A 219 1.82 9.70 -16.07
CA GLY A 219 2.39 10.83 -16.80
C GLY A 219 3.55 11.49 -16.04
N LEU A 220 3.39 11.70 -14.73
CA LEU A 220 4.45 12.23 -13.89
C LEU A 220 5.65 11.27 -13.78
N LEU A 221 5.40 9.97 -13.70
CA LEU A 221 6.45 8.96 -13.71
C LEU A 221 7.28 9.02 -14.99
N PHE A 222 6.63 9.08 -16.16
CA PHE A 222 7.33 9.14 -17.44
C PHE A 222 8.08 10.44 -17.63
N TYR A 223 7.51 11.56 -17.18
CA TYR A 223 8.22 12.83 -17.13
C TYR A 223 9.48 12.73 -16.26
N THR A 224 9.40 12.08 -15.11
CA THR A 224 10.52 11.93 -14.18
C THR A 224 11.61 11.01 -14.75
N TYR A 225 11.25 9.89 -15.37
CA TYR A 225 12.22 9.02 -16.06
C TYR A 225 12.86 9.73 -17.25
N TRP A 226 12.12 10.54 -18.00
CA TRP A 226 12.70 11.35 -19.07
C TRP A 226 13.73 12.36 -18.55
N GLN A 227 13.43 13.06 -17.45
CA GLN A 227 14.37 13.98 -16.78
C GLN A 227 15.64 13.27 -16.28
N ARG A 228 15.52 12.00 -15.87
CA ARG A 228 16.64 11.15 -15.43
C ARG A 228 17.42 10.52 -16.59
N GLY A 229 16.99 10.70 -17.85
CA GLY A 229 17.61 10.02 -19.01
C GLY A 229 17.32 8.51 -19.06
N GLU A 230 16.26 8.07 -18.40
CA GLU A 230 15.89 6.68 -18.14
C GLU A 230 14.68 6.22 -18.95
N SER A 231 14.51 6.71 -20.19
CA SER A 231 13.30 6.49 -21.00
C SER A 231 12.90 5.02 -21.20
N TRP A 232 13.85 4.08 -21.13
CA TRP A 232 13.57 2.64 -21.17
C TRP A 232 12.74 2.16 -19.97
N HIS A 233 12.84 2.80 -18.81
CA HIS A 233 12.04 2.47 -17.62
C HIS A 233 10.54 2.68 -17.89
N SER A 234 10.18 3.71 -18.67
CA SER A 234 8.79 3.94 -19.09
C SER A 234 8.27 2.78 -19.94
N LEU A 235 9.10 2.22 -20.84
CA LEU A 235 8.71 1.07 -21.66
C LEU A 235 8.51 -0.19 -20.79
N PHE A 236 9.42 -0.48 -19.87
CA PHE A 236 9.29 -1.61 -18.94
C PHE A 236 8.06 -1.48 -18.04
N PHE A 237 7.76 -0.26 -17.58
CA PHE A 237 6.54 0.02 -16.84
C PHE A 237 5.30 -0.30 -17.68
N LEU A 238 5.18 0.26 -18.90
CA LEU A 238 4.05 -0.01 -19.80
C LEU A 238 3.85 -1.49 -20.08
N MET A 239 4.93 -2.21 -20.41
CA MET A 239 4.86 -3.65 -20.69
C MET A 239 4.35 -4.45 -19.49
N GLY A 240 4.87 -4.17 -18.28
CA GLY A 240 4.43 -4.90 -17.10
C GLY A 240 3.05 -4.48 -16.59
N THR A 241 2.61 -3.23 -16.78
CA THR A 241 1.30 -2.75 -16.32
C THR A 241 0.15 -2.90 -17.33
N GLY A 242 0.41 -3.34 -18.57
CA GLY A 242 -0.63 -3.61 -19.56
C GLY A 242 -1.79 -4.49 -19.04
N PRO A 243 -1.53 -5.62 -18.35
CA PRO A 243 -2.57 -6.45 -17.74
C PRO A 243 -3.39 -5.72 -16.68
N VAL A 244 -2.80 -4.76 -15.96
CA VAL A 244 -3.50 -3.95 -14.95
C VAL A 244 -4.57 -3.09 -15.60
N LEU A 245 -4.22 -2.39 -16.69
CA LEU A 245 -5.18 -1.60 -17.46
C LEU A 245 -6.30 -2.46 -18.05
N MET A 246 -5.97 -3.65 -18.54
CA MET A 246 -6.96 -4.59 -19.06
C MET A 246 -7.95 -5.03 -17.97
N VAL A 247 -7.46 -5.47 -16.81
CA VAL A 247 -8.31 -5.94 -15.70
C VAL A 247 -9.15 -4.79 -15.13
N PHE A 248 -8.56 -3.59 -14.97
CA PHE A 248 -9.29 -2.41 -14.54
C PHE A 248 -10.43 -2.06 -15.50
N SER A 249 -10.14 -2.02 -16.82
CA SER A 249 -11.14 -1.69 -17.85
C SER A 249 -12.26 -2.72 -17.92
N GLN A 250 -11.93 -4.01 -17.81
CA GLN A 250 -12.92 -5.09 -17.73
C GLN A 250 -13.79 -4.96 -16.48
N TRP A 251 -13.19 -4.63 -15.33
CA TRP A 251 -13.94 -4.47 -14.08
C TRP A 251 -14.88 -3.27 -14.14
N LEU A 252 -14.40 -2.12 -14.64
CA LEU A 252 -15.21 -0.93 -14.86
C LEU A 252 -16.40 -1.22 -15.79
N TRP A 253 -16.17 -1.95 -16.88
CA TRP A 253 -17.24 -2.36 -17.78
C TRP A 253 -18.28 -3.24 -17.09
N LYS A 254 -17.84 -4.21 -16.27
CA LYS A 254 -18.75 -5.07 -15.50
C LYS A 254 -19.59 -4.27 -14.51
N VAL A 255 -18.97 -3.35 -13.76
CA VAL A 255 -19.68 -2.45 -12.84
C VAL A 255 -20.67 -1.56 -13.60
N LYS A 256 -20.41 -1.26 -14.88
CA LYS A 256 -21.37 -0.58 -15.77
C LYS A 256 -22.65 -1.31 -16.01
N GLN A 257 -22.51 -2.60 -16.24
CA GLN A 257 -23.63 -3.47 -16.56
C GLN A 257 -24.39 -3.85 -15.29
N ASP A 258 -23.65 -4.12 -14.21
CA ASP A 258 -24.20 -4.53 -12.94
C ASP A 258 -23.29 -4.05 -11.79
N THR A 259 -23.84 -3.16 -10.95
CA THR A 259 -23.14 -2.63 -9.78
C THR A 259 -22.72 -3.70 -8.77
N ALA A 260 -23.36 -4.88 -8.77
CA ALA A 260 -22.96 -6.00 -7.91
C ALA A 260 -21.56 -6.56 -8.28
N ALA A 261 -21.00 -6.18 -9.43
CA ALA A 261 -19.61 -6.47 -9.78
C ALA A 261 -18.60 -5.65 -8.96
N ALA A 262 -19.01 -4.59 -8.25
CA ALA A 262 -18.19 -3.86 -7.28
C ALA A 262 -18.06 -4.65 -5.97
N ASN A 263 -17.56 -5.88 -6.08
CA ASN A 263 -17.51 -6.85 -4.99
C ASN A 263 -16.08 -7.20 -4.58
N TYR A 264 -15.98 -7.99 -3.51
CA TYR A 264 -14.73 -8.44 -2.93
C TYR A 264 -13.84 -9.17 -3.96
N GLU A 265 -14.39 -10.07 -4.77
CA GLU A 265 -13.64 -10.89 -5.72
C GLU A 265 -12.95 -10.05 -6.79
N ASN A 266 -13.68 -9.11 -7.40
CA ASN A 266 -13.09 -8.25 -8.42
C ASN A 266 -12.08 -7.27 -7.80
N THR A 267 -12.34 -6.76 -6.60
CA THR A 267 -11.39 -5.89 -5.87
C THR A 267 -10.09 -6.64 -5.56
N MET A 268 -10.17 -7.87 -5.04
CA MET A 268 -8.98 -8.68 -4.74
C MET A 268 -8.25 -9.12 -6.01
N ARG A 269 -8.97 -9.43 -7.11
CA ARG A 269 -8.36 -9.68 -8.40
C ARG A 269 -7.57 -8.47 -8.89
N MET A 270 -8.14 -7.27 -8.78
CA MET A 270 -7.47 -6.02 -9.16
C MET A 270 -6.22 -5.80 -8.31
N ASN A 271 -6.31 -5.93 -6.98
CA ASN A 271 -5.15 -5.80 -6.08
C ASN A 271 -4.04 -6.80 -6.41
N LYS A 272 -4.38 -8.07 -6.64
CA LYS A 272 -3.40 -9.12 -6.97
C LYS A 272 -2.71 -8.83 -8.30
N VAL A 273 -3.47 -8.53 -9.35
CA VAL A 273 -2.91 -8.25 -10.68
C VAL A 273 -2.05 -6.98 -10.65
N SER A 274 -2.56 -5.90 -10.07
CA SER A 274 -1.82 -4.64 -9.91
C SER A 274 -0.52 -4.85 -9.15
N SER A 275 -0.57 -5.55 -8.01
CA SER A 275 0.62 -5.79 -7.20
C SER A 275 1.68 -6.61 -7.93
N LEU A 276 1.29 -7.71 -8.58
CA LEU A 276 2.24 -8.57 -9.29
C LEU A 276 2.85 -7.85 -10.49
N CYS A 277 2.02 -7.18 -11.29
CA CYS A 277 2.46 -6.44 -12.48
C CYS A 277 3.37 -5.27 -12.14
N MET A 278 3.00 -4.43 -11.16
CA MET A 278 3.84 -3.29 -10.77
C MET A 278 5.14 -3.75 -10.11
N SER A 279 5.10 -4.78 -9.24
CA SER A 279 6.32 -5.36 -8.68
C SER A 279 7.23 -5.90 -9.79
N PHE A 280 6.67 -6.64 -10.75
CA PHE A 280 7.42 -7.15 -11.90
C PHE A 280 8.06 -6.01 -12.71
N SER A 281 7.32 -4.94 -13.01
CA SER A 281 7.86 -3.76 -13.71
C SER A 281 9.04 -3.14 -12.97
N PHE A 282 8.92 -2.89 -11.66
CA PHE A 282 9.99 -2.26 -10.89
C PHE A 282 11.20 -3.19 -10.67
N ILE A 283 10.97 -4.50 -10.51
CA ILE A 283 12.05 -5.49 -10.50
C ILE A 283 12.78 -5.50 -11.84
N LEU A 284 12.06 -5.47 -12.97
CA LEU A 284 12.68 -5.42 -14.29
C LEU A 284 13.52 -4.15 -14.49
N ILE A 285 13.02 -3.00 -14.01
CA ILE A 285 13.75 -1.72 -14.01
C ILE A 285 15.02 -1.82 -13.16
N LEU A 286 14.92 -2.38 -11.94
CA LEU A 286 16.06 -2.59 -11.04
C LEU A 286 17.14 -3.47 -11.70
N LEU A 287 16.73 -4.62 -12.26
CA LEU A 287 17.65 -5.54 -12.94
C LEU A 287 18.32 -4.90 -14.17
N TRP A 288 17.58 -4.09 -14.93
CA TRP A 288 18.14 -3.34 -16.06
C TRP A 288 19.22 -2.35 -15.61
N GLN A 289 19.01 -1.65 -14.51
CA GLN A 289 20.00 -0.71 -13.97
C GLN A 289 21.25 -1.43 -13.47
N LEU A 290 21.09 -2.55 -12.76
CA LEU A 290 22.21 -3.37 -12.28
C LEU A 290 23.02 -4.00 -13.43
N TRP A 291 22.39 -4.26 -14.58
CA TRP A 291 23.08 -4.78 -15.76
C TRP A 291 23.84 -3.68 -16.53
N LYS A 292 23.34 -2.44 -16.50
CA LYS A 292 23.93 -1.31 -17.23
C LYS A 292 25.06 -0.61 -16.45
N GLY A 293 24.98 -0.60 -15.11
CA GLY A 293 26.01 -0.06 -14.22
C GLY A 293 27.24 -0.96 -14.15
#